data_AF-A0A6I7XKX8-F1
#
_entry.id   AF-A0A6I7XKX8-F1
#
_cell.length_a   1.000
_cell.length_b   1.000
_cell.length_c   1.000
_cell.angle_alpha   90.00
_cell.angle_beta   90.00
_cell.angle_gamma   90.00
#
_symmetry.space_group_name_H-M   'P 1'
#
loop_
_entity.id
_entity.type
_entity.pdbx_description
1 polymer ?
#
loop_
_entity_poly.entity_id
_entity_poly.type
_entity_poly.pdbx_seq_one_letter_code
_entity_poly.pdbx_strand_id
1 'polypeptide(L)'
;MINTTVKKVILIAGGLYITYLVGVAILAESIPYPTSQQLKEAEKVVERYIGENNGVKLINTSSSFTAEMFDRSFHIEGNSKENPEQVFRMDLDRVSNENERITEKSINNICKSNDGGKNFTCVDAE
;
A
#
# COMPACT_ATOMS: atom_id res chain seq x y z
N MET A 1 31.94 -26.76 29.43
CA MET A 1 31.31 -27.81 28.60
C MET A 1 29.80 -27.66 28.72
N ILE A 2 29.11 -27.33 27.63
CA ILE A 2 27.63 -27.21 27.64
C ILE A 2 27.05 -28.63 27.72
N ASN A 3 26.24 -28.88 28.75
CA ASN A 3 25.56 -30.16 28.99
C ASN A 3 24.83 -30.64 27.72
N THR A 4 24.97 -31.91 27.37
CA THR A 4 24.42 -32.55 26.16
C THR A 4 22.91 -32.31 26.01
N THR A 5 22.17 -32.21 27.12
CA THR A 5 20.74 -31.86 27.15
C THR A 5 20.49 -30.42 26.72
N VAL A 6 21.32 -29.48 27.16
CA VAL A 6 21.23 -28.06 26.79
C VAL A 6 21.56 -27.87 25.30
N LYS A 7 22.54 -28.61 24.76
CA LYS A 7 22.82 -28.61 23.31
C LYS A 7 21.61 -29.07 22.47
N LYS A 8 20.90 -30.11 22.90
CA LYS A 8 19.69 -30.58 22.20
C LYS A 8 18.55 -29.56 22.21
N VAL A 9 18.34 -28.89 23.35
CA VAL A 9 17.32 -27.83 23.46
C VAL A 9 17.63 -26.64 22.56
N ILE A 10 18.90 -26.20 22.51
CA ILE A 10 19.33 -25.10 21.63
C ILE A 10 19.14 -25.47 20.15
N LEU A 11 19.42 -26.72 19.76
CA LEU A 11 19.19 -27.20 18.39
C LEU A 11 17.71 -27.22 18.02
N ILE A 12 16.82 -27.67 18.92
CA ILE A 12 15.37 -27.69 18.69
C ILE A 12 14.82 -26.27 18.61
N ALA A 13 15.19 -25.38 19.54
CA ALA A 13 14.76 -23.99 19.54
C ALA A 13 15.27 -23.23 18.30
N GLY A 14 16.52 -23.46 17.91
CA GLY A 14 17.10 -22.90 16.69
C GLY A 14 16.40 -23.40 15.42
N GLY A 15 16.07 -24.69 15.35
CA GLY A 15 15.30 -25.27 14.24
C GLY A 15 13.88 -24.71 14.13
N LEU A 16 13.19 -24.53 15.26
CA LEU A 16 11.86 -23.91 15.32
C LEU A 16 11.90 -22.44 14.87
N TYR A 17 12.95 -21.71 15.23
CA TYR A 17 13.14 -20.33 14.80
C TYR A 17 13.36 -20.22 13.28
N ILE A 18 14.20 -21.07 12.70
CA ILE A 18 14.45 -21.07 11.25
C ILE A 18 13.19 -21.44 10.47
N THR A 19 12.45 -22.46 10.92
CA THR A 19 11.19 -22.86 10.26
C THR A 19 10.13 -21.77 10.32
N TYR A 20 10.04 -21.03 11.43
CA TYR A 20 9.19 -19.84 11.52
C TYR A 20 9.60 -18.76 10.50
N LEU A 21 10.88 -18.43 10.42
CA LEU A 21 11.37 -17.42 9.46
C LEU A 21 11.12 -17.83 8.00
N VAL A 22 11.33 -19.11 7.66
CA VAL A 22 11.01 -19.64 6.33
C VAL A 22 9.51 -19.57 6.04
N GLY A 23 8.67 -19.91 7.03
CA GLY A 23 7.22 -19.78 6.89
C GLY A 23 6.76 -18.33 6.67
N VAL A 24 7.35 -17.38 7.38
CA VAL A 24 7.09 -15.93 7.20
C VAL A 24 7.53 -15.46 5.82
N ALA A 25 8.70 -15.90 5.33
CA ALA A 25 9.20 -15.54 4.01
C ALA A 25 8.30 -16.05 2.88
N ILE A 26 7.88 -17.33 2.94
CA ILE A 26 6.96 -17.91 1.95
C ILE A 26 5.60 -17.20 1.97
N LEU A 27 5.08 -16.87 3.16
CA LEU A 27 3.82 -16.11 3.28
C LEU A 27 3.94 -14.71 2.67
N ALA A 28 5.07 -14.04 2.85
CA ALA A 28 5.32 -12.73 2.24
C ALA A 28 5.40 -12.82 0.71
N GLU A 29 6.10 -13.81 0.16
CA GLU A 29 6.18 -14.05 -1.30
C GLU A 29 4.84 -14.46 -1.92
N SER A 30 3.92 -15.04 -1.13
CA SER A 30 2.61 -15.50 -1.61
C SER A 30 1.55 -14.39 -1.73
N ILE A 31 1.85 -13.16 -1.32
CA ILE A 31 0.90 -12.06 -1.45
C ILE A 31 0.93 -11.58 -2.91
N PRO A 32 -0.19 -11.68 -3.64
CA PRO A 32 -0.19 -11.37 -5.07
C PRO A 32 0.12 -9.89 -5.27
N TYR A 33 1.09 -9.62 -6.14
CA TYR A 33 1.34 -8.27 -6.63
C TYR A 33 0.13 -7.81 -7.44
N PRO A 34 -0.27 -6.54 -7.32
CA PRO A 34 -1.36 -6.04 -8.10
C PRO A 34 -1.03 -6.06 -9.59
N THR A 35 -2.00 -6.49 -10.39
CA THR A 35 -1.84 -6.52 -11.84
C THR A 35 -1.79 -5.10 -12.41
N SER A 36 -1.18 -4.93 -13.59
CA SER A 36 -1.21 -3.64 -14.30
C SER A 36 -2.63 -3.16 -14.60
N GLN A 37 -3.60 -4.07 -14.67
CA GLN A 37 -5.01 -3.71 -14.81
C GLN A 37 -5.56 -3.10 -13.51
N GLN A 38 -5.29 -3.73 -12.37
CA GLN A 38 -5.69 -3.21 -11.06
C GLN A 38 -5.09 -1.83 -10.80
N LEU A 39 -3.82 -1.60 -11.13
CA LEU A 39 -3.20 -0.27 -11.00
C LEU A 39 -3.95 0.80 -11.82
N LYS A 40 -4.31 0.49 -13.07
CA LYS A 40 -5.09 1.41 -13.92
C LYS A 40 -6.52 1.64 -13.41
N GLU A 41 -7.11 0.63 -12.77
CA GLU A 41 -8.43 0.76 -12.14
C GLU A 41 -8.36 1.65 -10.90
N ALA A 42 -7.34 1.48 -10.06
CA ALA A 42 -7.10 2.34 -8.89
C ALA A 42 -6.93 3.81 -9.28
N GLU A 43 -6.13 4.10 -10.31
CA GLU A 43 -5.94 5.46 -10.84
C GLU A 43 -7.28 6.10 -11.23
N LYS A 44 -8.13 5.37 -11.96
CA LYS A 44 -9.45 5.87 -12.40
C LYS A 44 -10.40 6.12 -11.24
N VAL A 45 -10.40 5.21 -10.26
CA VAL A 45 -11.23 5.34 -9.05
C VAL A 45 -10.84 6.59 -8.27
N VAL A 46 -9.54 6.81 -8.06
CA VAL A 46 -9.00 8.00 -7.36
C VAL A 46 -9.30 9.29 -8.12
N GLU A 47 -9.02 9.32 -9.43
CA GLU A 47 -9.30 10.52 -10.26
C GLU A 47 -10.79 10.89 -10.21
N ARG A 48 -11.68 9.88 -10.33
CA ARG A 48 -13.12 10.10 -10.25
C ARG A 48 -13.52 10.61 -8.87
N TYR A 49 -13.09 9.95 -7.80
CA TYR A 49 -13.46 10.33 -6.44
C TYR A 49 -13.09 11.78 -6.13
N ILE A 50 -11.87 12.21 -6.48
CA ILE A 50 -11.42 13.59 -6.23
C ILE A 50 -12.18 14.58 -7.12
N GLY A 51 -12.44 14.20 -8.38
CA GLY A 51 -13.25 15.00 -9.28
C GLY A 51 -14.66 15.25 -8.73
N GLU A 52 -15.31 14.21 -8.21
CA GLU A 52 -16.68 14.27 -7.69
C GLU A 52 -16.76 14.96 -6.32
N ASN A 53 -15.83 14.66 -5.40
CA ASN A 53 -15.89 15.15 -4.01
C ASN A 53 -15.18 16.48 -3.78
N ASN A 54 -14.19 16.82 -4.60
CA ASN A 54 -13.42 18.05 -4.44
C ASN A 54 -13.59 19.02 -5.62
N GLY A 55 -14.25 18.61 -6.71
CA GLY A 55 -14.43 19.46 -7.89
C GLY A 55 -13.12 19.77 -8.61
N VAL A 56 -12.09 18.94 -8.41
CA VAL A 56 -10.73 19.17 -8.91
C VAL A 56 -10.35 18.07 -9.89
N LYS A 57 -9.73 18.48 -11.01
CA LYS A 57 -9.07 17.53 -11.90
C LYS A 57 -7.63 17.30 -11.45
N LEU A 58 -7.26 16.04 -11.28
CA LEU A 58 -5.88 15.67 -10.96
C LEU A 58 -5.01 15.52 -12.21
N ILE A 59 -3.74 15.88 -12.05
CA ILE A 59 -2.64 15.42 -12.88
C ILE A 59 -1.87 14.43 -12.01
N ASN A 60 -2.04 13.13 -12.29
CA ASN A 60 -1.29 12.10 -11.59
C ASN A 60 0.20 12.30 -11.88
N THR A 61 0.97 12.52 -10.83
CA THR A 61 2.42 12.53 -10.92
C THR A 61 2.90 11.09 -10.74
N SER A 62 3.84 10.64 -11.55
CA SER A 62 4.41 9.28 -11.40
C SER A 62 5.29 9.15 -10.13
N SER A 63 5.18 10.09 -9.18
CA SER A 63 6.14 10.37 -8.12
C SER A 63 5.88 9.58 -6.84
N SER A 64 5.52 8.31 -6.98
CA SER A 64 5.79 7.27 -5.98
C SER A 64 5.38 5.93 -6.57
N PHE A 65 6.11 5.47 -7.59
CA PHE A 65 6.05 4.08 -8.00
C PHE A 65 6.36 3.21 -6.78
N THR A 66 5.38 2.47 -6.29
CA THR A 66 5.62 1.27 -5.47
C THR A 66 4.45 0.32 -5.67
N ALA A 67 4.35 -0.24 -6.88
CA ALA A 67 3.68 -1.54 -7.08
C ALA A 67 4.52 -2.68 -6.44
N GLU A 68 5.16 -2.39 -5.32
CA GLU A 68 5.78 -3.33 -4.41
C GLU A 68 5.16 -3.08 -3.04
N MET A 69 4.72 -4.16 -2.45
CA MET A 69 3.98 -4.14 -1.20
C MET A 69 4.94 -3.87 -0.05
N PHE A 70 4.96 -2.65 0.48
CA PHE A 70 5.43 -2.40 1.85
C PHE A 70 4.20 -2.03 2.69
N ASP A 71 3.80 -2.95 3.55
CA ASP A 71 2.68 -2.79 4.48
C ASP A 71 1.25 -2.70 3.89
N ARG A 72 1.06 -3.25 2.67
CA ARG A 72 -0.24 -3.72 2.13
C ARG A 72 -1.23 -2.67 1.58
N SER A 73 -0.81 -1.49 1.13
CA SER A 73 -1.70 -0.50 0.51
C SER A 73 -1.21 0.02 -0.85
N PHE A 74 -2.13 0.47 -1.71
CA PHE A 74 -1.81 1.23 -2.91
C PHE A 74 -1.72 2.70 -2.60
N HIS A 75 -0.72 3.39 -3.13
CA HIS A 75 -0.56 4.82 -2.96
C HIS A 75 -0.72 5.55 -4.29
N ILE A 76 -1.66 6.49 -4.37
CA ILE A 76 -1.84 7.33 -5.55
C ILE A 76 -1.68 8.80 -5.13
N GLU A 77 -0.75 9.49 -5.77
CA GLU A 77 -0.51 10.92 -5.57
C GLU A 77 -0.75 11.68 -6.89
N GLY A 78 -1.34 12.87 -6.78
CA GLY A 78 -1.57 13.74 -7.92
C GLY A 78 -1.70 15.19 -7.52
N ASN A 79 -1.27 16.08 -8.41
CA ASN A 79 -1.41 17.52 -8.21
C ASN A 79 -2.74 17.99 -8.80
N SER A 80 -3.38 18.97 -8.17
CA SER A 80 -4.48 19.67 -8.83
C SER A 80 -3.99 20.33 -10.10
N LYS A 81 -4.71 20.10 -11.21
CA LYS A 81 -4.41 20.72 -12.50
C LYS A 81 -4.43 22.24 -12.43
N GLU A 82 -5.30 22.79 -11.61
CA GLU A 82 -5.52 24.24 -11.48
C GLU A 82 -4.62 24.87 -10.40
N ASN A 83 -4.19 24.09 -9.42
CA ASN A 83 -3.29 24.53 -8.36
C ASN A 83 -2.19 23.47 -8.10
N PRO A 84 -1.02 23.59 -8.73
CA PRO A 84 0.07 22.62 -8.55
C PRO A 84 0.63 22.52 -7.13
N GLU A 85 0.40 23.51 -6.26
CA GLU A 85 0.78 23.44 -4.84
C GLU A 85 -0.20 22.58 -4.02
N GLN A 86 -1.39 22.31 -4.56
CA GLN A 86 -2.35 21.41 -3.96
C GLN A 86 -2.12 19.98 -4.44
N VAL A 87 -1.69 19.13 -3.50
CA VAL A 87 -1.37 17.73 -3.75
C VAL A 87 -2.38 16.87 -3.02
N PHE A 88 -2.95 15.90 -3.73
CA PHE A 88 -3.81 14.88 -3.17
C PHE A 88 -3.10 13.55 -3.15
N ARG A 89 -3.30 12.82 -2.08
CA ARG A 89 -2.68 11.53 -1.81
C ARG A 89 -3.75 10.60 -1.26
N MET A 90 -3.86 9.41 -1.82
CA MET A 90 -4.85 8.42 -1.40
C MET A 90 -4.20 7.07 -1.20
N ASP A 91 -4.56 6.45 -0.07
CA ASP A 91 -4.18 5.08 0.25
C ASP A 91 -5.38 4.17 -0.02
N LEU A 92 -5.18 3.09 -0.77
CA LEU A 92 -6.19 2.07 -1.01
C LEU A 92 -5.81 0.74 -0.33
N ASP A 93 -6.83 0.02 0.09
CA ASP A 93 -6.77 -1.31 0.67
C ASP A 93 -6.10 -2.33 -0.26
N ARG A 94 -5.53 -3.34 0.40
CA ARG A 94 -4.98 -4.54 -0.22
C ARG A 94 -6.00 -5.22 -1.13
N VAL A 95 -5.53 -5.65 -2.30
CA VAL A 95 -6.18 -6.73 -3.05
C VAL A 95 -5.77 -8.10 -2.50
N SER A 96 -6.75 -8.93 -2.22
CA SER A 96 -6.58 -10.29 -1.70
C SER A 96 -6.26 -11.30 -2.80
N ASN A 97 -6.60 -11.00 -4.06
CA ASN A 97 -6.30 -11.83 -5.23
C ASN A 97 -6.25 -11.00 -6.53
N GLU A 98 -5.71 -11.59 -7.59
CA GLU A 98 -5.55 -10.96 -8.91
C GLU A 98 -6.88 -10.58 -9.60
N ASN A 99 -7.99 -11.23 -9.23
CA ASN A 99 -9.32 -10.98 -9.80
C ASN A 99 -10.13 -9.96 -9.01
N GLU A 100 -9.62 -9.48 -7.87
CA GLU A 100 -10.29 -8.49 -7.06
C GLU A 100 -10.32 -7.13 -7.77
N ARG A 101 -11.50 -6.53 -7.81
CA ARG A 101 -11.73 -5.23 -8.43
C ARG A 101 -11.51 -4.11 -7.43
N ILE A 102 -10.77 -3.10 -7.86
CA ILE A 102 -10.58 -1.89 -7.06
C ILE A 102 -11.78 -0.97 -7.24
N THR A 103 -12.33 -0.51 -6.12
CA THR A 103 -13.51 0.37 -6.09
C THR A 103 -13.30 1.51 -5.11
N GLU A 104 -14.23 2.46 -5.03
CA GLU A 104 -14.14 3.58 -4.07
C GLU A 104 -14.10 3.09 -2.62
N LYS A 105 -14.75 1.96 -2.31
CA LYS A 105 -14.68 1.30 -1.00
C LYS A 105 -13.29 0.78 -0.65
N SER A 106 -12.42 0.66 -1.64
CA SER A 106 -11.03 0.30 -1.42
C SER A 106 -10.22 1.52 -0.98
N ILE A 107 -10.72 2.75 -1.04
CA ILE A 107 -10.00 3.92 -0.51
C ILE A 107 -10.09 3.86 1.01
N ASN A 108 -8.95 3.90 1.68
CA ASN A 108 -8.84 3.85 3.13
C ASN A 108 -8.60 5.26 3.68
N ASN A 109 -7.59 5.97 3.15
CA ASN A 109 -7.25 7.32 3.59
C ASN A 109 -7.18 8.30 2.44
N ILE A 110 -7.60 9.53 2.72
CA ILE A 110 -7.58 10.66 1.80
C ILE A 110 -6.79 11.79 2.44
N CYS A 111 -5.64 12.08 1.86
CA CYS A 111 -4.72 13.10 2.30
C CYS A 111 -4.67 14.27 1.33
N LYS A 112 -4.61 15.48 1.88
CA LYS A 112 -4.49 16.72 1.12
C LYS A 112 -3.36 17.58 1.68
N SER A 113 -2.54 18.11 0.77
CA SER A 113 -1.55 19.14 1.02
C SER A 113 -1.89 20.38 0.19
N ASN A 114 -1.59 21.57 0.71
CA ASN A 114 -1.66 22.83 -0.03
C ASN A 114 -0.30 23.56 -0.06
N ASP A 115 0.80 22.83 0.18
CA ASP A 115 2.15 23.37 0.26
C ASP A 115 3.16 22.58 -0.59
N GLY A 116 2.67 21.98 -1.68
CA GLY A 116 3.47 21.19 -2.62
C GLY A 116 3.88 19.83 -2.06
N GLY A 117 3.06 19.23 -1.19
CA GLY A 117 3.29 17.90 -0.63
C GLY A 117 4.20 17.86 0.60
N LYS A 118 4.44 18.99 1.28
CA LYS A 118 5.30 19.03 2.48
C LYS A 118 4.53 18.63 3.74
N ASN A 119 3.29 19.07 3.87
CA ASN A 119 2.41 18.72 4.97
C ASN A 119 1.08 18.19 4.45
N PHE A 120 0.72 16.98 4.87
CA PHE A 120 -0.55 16.35 4.53
C PHE A 120 -1.50 16.38 5.73
N THR A 121 -2.75 16.72 5.46
CA THR A 121 -3.88 16.48 6.36
C THR A 121 -4.67 15.31 5.82
N CYS A 122 -4.80 14.23 6.59
CA CYS A 122 -5.46 12.99 6.18
C CYS A 122 -6.76 12.79 6.95
N VAL A 123 -7.74 12.21 6.25
CA VAL A 123 -9.00 11.75 6.81
C VAL A 123 -9.26 10.34 6.31
N ASP A 124 -9.89 9.52 7.15
CA ASP A 124 -10.37 8.19 6.75
C ASP A 124 -11.51 8.37 5.73
N ALA A 125 -11.55 7.51 4.72
CA ALA A 125 -12.67 7.43 3.79
C ALA A 125 -13.84 6.65 4.43
N GLU A 126 -15.07 7.15 4.28
CA GLU A 126 -16.31 6.48 4.74
C GLU A 126 -16.74 5.30 3.86
#